data_AF-A0A7C4Q6X5-F1
#
_entry.id   AF-A0A7C4Q6X5-F1
#
_cell.length_a   1.000
_cell.length_b   1.000
_cell.length_c   1.000
_cell.angle_alpha   90.00
_cell.angle_beta   90.00
_cell.angle_gamma   90.00
#
_symmetry.space_group_name_H-M   'P 1'
#
loop_
_entity.id
_entity.type
_entity.pdbx_description
1 polymer ?
#
loop_
_entity_poly.entity_id
_entity_poly.type
_entity_poly.pdbx_seq_one_letter_code
_entity_poly.pdbx_strand_id
1 'polypeptide(L)'
;MTLEELTREMHAFVAAKGWYAPDSPRPQTPRNLAASLAIEAAEVLEHYQWRDSADPAALAGELADVALYLLQLASLTGIDLEQAILDKLRANYRRAWP
;
A
#
# COMPACT_ATOMS: atom_id res chain seq x y z
N MET A 1 -0.18 -14.64 7.76
CA MET A 1 0.12 -14.64 6.31
C MET A 1 1.44 -13.91 6.10
N THR A 2 2.29 -14.37 5.19
CA THR A 2 3.51 -13.65 4.77
C THR A 2 3.16 -12.46 3.86
N LEU A 3 4.13 -11.59 3.58
CA LEU A 3 3.95 -10.47 2.64
C LEU A 3 3.57 -11.00 1.24
N GLU A 4 4.16 -12.11 0.83
CA GLU A 4 3.88 -12.78 -0.44
C GLU A 4 2.47 -13.37 -0.46
N GLU A 5 2.02 -13.96 0.65
CA GLU A 5 0.65 -14.46 0.79
C GLU A 5 -0.38 -13.32 0.72
N LEU A 6 -0.14 -12.20 1.40
CA LEU A 6 -1.00 -11.02 1.31
C LEU A 6 -1.01 -10.42 -0.10
N THR A 7 0.14 -10.34 -0.75
CA THR A 7 0.26 -9.87 -2.14
C THR A 7 -0.55 -10.78 -3.08
N ARG A 8 -0.51 -12.10 -2.87
CA ARG A 8 -1.32 -13.05 -3.64
C ARG A 8 -2.82 -12.87 -3.43
N GLU A 9 -3.28 -12.69 -2.20
CA GLU A 9 -4.71 -12.41 -1.92
C GLU A 9 -5.17 -11.11 -2.57
N MET A 10 -4.34 -10.07 -2.51
CA MET A 10 -4.59 -8.79 -3.17
C MET A 10 -4.70 -8.96 -4.69
N HIS A 11 -3.82 -9.75 -5.33
CA HIS A 11 -3.93 -10.04 -6.76
C HIS A 11 -5.19 -10.83 -7.09
N ALA A 12 -5.56 -11.80 -6.25
CA ALA A 12 -6.79 -12.59 -6.42
C ALA A 12 -8.03 -11.69 -6.35
N PHE A 13 -8.07 -10.74 -5.42
CA PHE A 13 -9.13 -9.75 -5.33
C PHE A 13 -9.24 -8.89 -6.59
N VAL A 14 -8.12 -8.31 -7.04
CA VAL A 14 -8.10 -7.44 -8.24
C VAL A 14 -8.50 -8.22 -9.50
N ALA A 15 -8.08 -9.48 -9.61
CA ALA A 15 -8.50 -10.38 -10.68
C ALA A 15 -9.99 -10.70 -10.62
N ALA A 16 -10.54 -11.00 -9.44
CA ALA A 16 -11.96 -11.25 -9.23
C ALA A 16 -12.85 -10.04 -9.57
N LYS A 17 -12.31 -8.82 -9.44
CA LYS A 17 -12.97 -7.59 -9.89
C LYS A 17 -12.84 -7.32 -11.39
N GLY A 18 -12.07 -8.13 -12.12
CA GLY A 18 -11.79 -7.93 -13.55
C GLY A 18 -10.91 -6.70 -13.83
N TRP A 19 -10.21 -6.16 -12.84
CA TRP A 19 -9.48 -4.89 -12.98
C TRP A 19 -8.16 -5.01 -13.74
N TYR A 20 -7.65 -6.23 -13.95
CA TYR A 20 -6.54 -6.48 -14.87
C TYR A 20 -6.93 -6.45 -16.36
N ALA A 21 -8.23 -6.41 -16.68
CA ALA A 21 -8.66 -6.36 -18.07
C ALA A 21 -8.18 -5.08 -18.76
N PRO A 22 -7.73 -5.13 -20.03
CA PRO A 22 -7.25 -3.95 -20.76
C PRO A 22 -8.26 -2.81 -20.88
N ASP A 23 -9.55 -3.15 -20.89
CA ASP A 23 -10.69 -2.23 -20.97
C ASP A 23 -11.29 -1.89 -19.60
N SER A 24 -10.62 -2.28 -18.51
CA SER A 24 -11.10 -1.96 -17.16
C SER A 24 -11.23 -0.44 -16.97
N PRO A 25 -12.35 0.04 -16.38
CA PRO A 25 -12.47 1.44 -15.97
C PRO A 25 -11.55 1.78 -14.78
N ARG A 26 -10.90 0.77 -14.18
CA ARG A 26 -9.96 0.89 -13.06
C ARG A 26 -8.61 0.27 -13.46
N PRO A 27 -7.87 0.84 -14.43
CA PRO A 27 -6.65 0.21 -14.92
C PRO A 27 -5.56 0.25 -13.85
N GLN A 28 -4.98 -0.91 -13.57
CA GLN A 28 -3.98 -1.13 -12.50
C GLN A 28 -2.57 -0.73 -12.94
N THR A 29 -2.42 0.45 -13.56
CA THR A 29 -1.11 0.94 -13.99
C THR A 29 -0.29 1.42 -12.80
N PRO A 30 1.07 1.37 -12.83
CA PRO A 30 1.90 1.86 -11.73
C PRO A 30 1.59 3.31 -11.33
N ARG A 31 1.29 4.19 -12.32
CA ARG A 31 0.88 5.57 -12.06
C ARG A 31 -0.42 5.64 -11.25
N ASN A 32 -1.42 4.85 -11.61
CA ASN A 32 -2.71 4.87 -10.93
C ASN A 32 -2.61 4.30 -9.53
N LEU A 33 -1.86 3.21 -9.35
CA LEU A 33 -1.63 2.62 -8.03
C LEU A 33 -0.85 3.56 -7.10
N ALA A 34 0.16 4.27 -7.62
CA ALA A 34 0.85 5.29 -6.84
C ALA A 34 -0.07 6.46 -6.45
N ALA A 35 -0.98 6.86 -7.34
CA ALA A 35 -1.98 7.89 -7.03
C ALA A 35 -2.97 7.41 -5.95
N SER A 36 -3.49 6.19 -6.08
CA SER A 36 -4.36 5.58 -5.05
C SER A 36 -3.65 5.47 -3.72
N LEU A 37 -2.42 4.96 -3.66
CA LEU A 37 -1.61 4.91 -2.44
C LEU A 37 -1.50 6.27 -1.75
N ALA A 38 -1.29 7.35 -2.52
CA ALA A 38 -1.21 8.70 -1.96
C ALA A 38 -2.57 9.20 -1.44
N ILE A 39 -3.68 8.81 -2.07
CA ILE A 39 -5.04 9.13 -1.62
C ILE A 39 -5.32 8.43 -0.29
N GLU A 40 -5.11 7.12 -0.18
CA GLU A 40 -5.37 6.39 1.08
C GLU A 40 -4.46 6.86 2.22
N ALA A 41 -3.22 7.24 1.90
CA ALA A 41 -2.33 7.85 2.88
C ALA A 41 -2.84 9.22 3.39
N ALA A 42 -3.61 9.95 2.57
CA ALA A 42 -4.29 11.16 3.01
C ALA A 42 -5.51 10.83 3.88
N GLU A 43 -6.23 9.74 3.62
CA GLU A 43 -7.34 9.28 4.47
C GLU A 43 -6.84 8.90 5.88
N VAL A 44 -5.64 8.31 5.99
CA VAL A 44 -4.95 8.15 7.29
C VAL A 44 -4.77 9.48 8.03
N LEU A 45 -4.43 10.57 7.32
CA LEU A 45 -4.28 11.90 7.93
C LEU A 45 -5.61 12.49 8.39
N GLU A 46 -6.73 12.19 7.71
CA GLU A 46 -8.05 12.71 8.07
C GLU A 46 -8.47 12.28 9.48
N HIS A 47 -8.07 11.09 9.92
CA HIS A 47 -8.31 10.63 11.28
C HIS A 47 -7.74 11.57 12.35
N TYR A 48 -6.65 12.25 12.03
CA TYR A 48 -5.89 13.11 12.94
C TYR A 48 -6.03 14.61 12.65
N GLN A 49 -6.78 15.01 11.62
CA GLN A 49 -6.81 16.40 11.14
C GLN A 49 -7.17 17.43 12.23
N TRP A 50 -8.04 17.06 13.18
CA TRP A 50 -8.54 17.95 14.24
C TRP A 50 -8.48 17.34 15.64
N ARG A 51 -7.76 16.22 15.81
CA ARG A 51 -7.70 15.43 17.05
C ARG A 51 -6.51 14.49 17.08
N ASP A 52 -6.02 14.18 18.28
CA ASP A 52 -4.90 13.23 18.46
C ASP A 52 -5.36 11.78 18.66
N SER A 53 -6.67 11.52 18.55
CA SER A 53 -7.24 10.18 18.69
C SER A 53 -8.01 9.79 17.43
N ALA A 54 -7.79 8.55 16.98
CA ALA A 54 -8.49 7.94 15.86
C ALA A 54 -9.38 6.80 16.38
N ASP A 55 -10.48 6.53 15.70
CA ASP A 55 -11.20 5.26 15.88
C ASP A 55 -10.29 4.12 15.37
N PRO A 56 -9.91 3.14 16.20
CA PRO A 56 -8.95 2.11 15.80
C PRO A 56 -9.41 1.26 14.62
N ALA A 57 -10.71 0.99 14.50
CA ALA A 57 -11.25 0.17 13.41
C ALA A 57 -11.18 0.91 12.08
N ALA A 58 -11.58 2.18 12.05
CA ALA A 58 -11.48 3.00 10.85
C ALA A 58 -10.02 3.24 10.44
N LEU A 59 -9.13 3.59 11.39
CA LEU A 59 -7.69 3.74 11.09
C LEU A 59 -7.07 2.46 10.54
N ALA A 60 -7.46 1.29 11.08
CA ALA A 60 -6.97 0.02 10.58
C ALA A 60 -7.41 -0.24 9.13
N GLY A 61 -8.59 0.24 8.72
CA GLY A 61 -9.04 0.22 7.33
C GLY A 61 -8.09 1.00 6.41
N GLU A 62 -7.86 2.27 6.71
CA GLU A 62 -7.03 3.12 5.84
C GLU A 62 -5.56 2.66 5.78
N LEU A 63 -5.02 2.16 6.90
CA LEU A 63 -3.69 1.55 6.91
C LEU A 63 -3.63 0.28 6.04
N ALA A 64 -4.71 -0.51 6.01
CA ALA A 64 -4.80 -1.68 5.16
C ALA A 64 -4.87 -1.28 3.67
N ASP A 65 -5.64 -0.25 3.33
CA ASP A 65 -5.75 0.23 1.96
C ASP A 65 -4.41 0.78 1.43
N VAL A 66 -3.68 1.56 2.24
CA VAL A 66 -2.31 1.97 1.94
C VAL A 66 -1.41 0.75 1.67
N ALA A 67 -1.48 -0.28 2.53
CA ALA A 67 -0.68 -1.48 2.37
C ALA A 67 -1.03 -2.25 1.10
N LEU A 68 -2.32 -2.40 0.76
CA LEU A 68 -2.76 -3.12 -0.43
C LEU A 68 -2.26 -2.45 -1.72
N TYR A 69 -2.35 -1.12 -1.83
CA TYR A 69 -1.81 -0.42 -3.00
C TYR A 69 -0.28 -0.48 -3.05
N LEU A 70 0.42 -0.45 -1.91
CA LEU A 70 1.87 -0.59 -1.85
C LEU A 70 2.31 -1.97 -2.34
N LEU A 71 1.65 -3.03 -1.86
CA LEU A 71 1.91 -4.42 -2.27
C LEU A 71 1.70 -4.59 -3.78
N GLN A 72 0.60 -4.03 -4.30
CA GLN A 72 0.30 -4.12 -5.73
C GLN A 72 1.33 -3.39 -6.58
N LEU A 73 1.66 -2.16 -6.18
CA LEU A 73 2.62 -1.33 -6.89
C LEU A 73 4.00 -1.99 -6.91
N ALA A 74 4.47 -2.51 -5.77
CA ALA A 74 5.74 -3.23 -5.69
C ALA A 74 5.74 -4.47 -6.61
N SER A 75 4.68 -5.28 -6.56
CA SER A 75 4.55 -6.46 -7.41
C SER A 75 4.57 -6.12 -8.90
N LEU A 76 3.76 -5.15 -9.35
CA LEU A 76 3.70 -4.77 -10.77
C LEU A 76 4.94 -4.04 -11.29
N THR A 77 5.78 -3.52 -10.39
CA THR A 77 7.06 -2.89 -10.74
C THR A 77 8.25 -3.84 -10.57
N GLY A 78 8.03 -5.07 -10.13
CA GLY A 78 9.08 -6.07 -9.92
C GLY A 78 9.99 -5.76 -8.73
N ILE A 79 9.51 -4.97 -7.76
CA ILE A 79 10.24 -4.64 -6.54
C ILE A 79 9.98 -5.73 -5.51
N ASP A 80 11.06 -6.35 -5.02
CA ASP A 80 11.03 -7.15 -3.80
C ASP A 80 10.87 -6.22 -2.59
N LEU A 81 9.62 -6.05 -2.16
CA LEU A 81 9.27 -5.12 -1.10
C LEU A 81 9.86 -5.55 0.25
N GLU A 82 9.94 -6.85 0.54
CA GLU A 82 10.50 -7.35 1.79
C GLU A 82 11.99 -7.01 1.86
N GLN A 83 12.74 -7.33 0.81
CA GLN A 83 14.16 -7.01 0.73
C GLN A 83 14.40 -5.48 0.76
N ALA A 84 13.57 -4.69 0.06
CA ALA A 84 13.64 -3.24 0.09
C ALA A 84 13.42 -2.65 1.50
N ILE A 85 12.46 -3.19 2.26
CA ILE A 85 12.22 -2.81 3.66
C ILE A 85 13.43 -3.17 4.52
N LEU A 86 13.98 -4.39 4.40
CA LEU A 86 15.15 -4.83 5.16
C LEU A 86 16.37 -3.93 4.90
N ASP A 87 16.63 -3.60 3.63
CA ASP A 87 17.73 -2.69 3.27
C ASP A 87 17.50 -1.28 3.80
N LYS A 88 16.26 -0.77 3.74
CA LYS A 88 15.92 0.54 4.28
C LYS A 88 16.11 0.60 5.79
N LEU A 89 15.74 -0.46 6.52
CA LEU A 89 15.95 -0.57 7.96
C LEU A 89 17.44 -0.55 8.30
N ARG A 90 18.27 -1.35 7.60
CA ARG A 90 19.74 -1.36 7.78
C ARG A 90 20.33 0.04 7.56
N ALA A 91 19.86 0.76 6.55
CA ALA A 91 20.28 2.14 6.29
C ALA A 91 19.84 3.10 7.40
N ASN A 92 18.59 3.00 7.87
CA ASN A 92 18.04 3.86 8.91
C ASN A 92 18.73 3.68 10.27
N TYR A 93 19.13 2.45 10.64
CA TYR A 93 19.92 2.22 11.87
C TYR A 93 21.27 2.95 11.88
N ARG A 94 21.82 3.27 10.70
CA ARG A 94 23.09 4.00 10.55
C ARG A 94 22.88 5.49 10.38
N ARG A 95 21.62 5.95 10.28
CA ARG A 95 21.29 7.35 10.03
C ARG A 95 21.29 8.12 11.35
N ALA A 96 22.07 9.20 11.42
CA ALA A 96 21.93 10.21 12.44
C ALA A 96 20.83 11.19 12.03
N TRP A 97 19.87 11.43 12.94
CA TRP A 97 18.83 12.43 12.75
C TRP A 97 19.23 13.69 13.52
N PRO A 98 19.11 14.89 12.91
CA PRO A 98 19.33 16.15 13.60
C PRO A 98 18.27 16.42 14.67
#